data_AF-A0A848D2T9-F1
#
_entry.id   AF-A0A848D2T9-F1
#
_cell.length_a   1.000
_cell.length_b   1.000
_cell.length_c   1.000
_cell.angle_alpha   90.00
_cell.angle_beta   90.00
_cell.angle_gamma   90.00
#
_symmetry.space_group_name_H-M   'P 1'
#
loop_
_entity.id
_entity.type
_entity.pdbx_description
1 polymer ?
#
loop_
_entity_poly.entity_id
_entity_poly.type
_entity_poly.pdbx_seq_one_letter_code
_entity_poly.pdbx_strand_id
1 'polypeptide(L)' 'MKRNNALSLLSDEELIKIYTQAMSLELDDDFIELIKAELVRRGICF' A
#
# COMPACT_ATOMS: atom_id res chain seq x y z
N MET A 1 -1.21 22.40 1.76
CA MET A 1 -2.11 21.37 2.30
C MET A 1 -1.41 20.03 2.19
N LYS A 2 -1.09 19.36 3.31
CA LYS A 2 -0.60 17.98 3.27
C LYS A 2 -1.77 17.13 2.75
N ARG A 3 -1.65 16.57 1.54
CA ARG A 3 -2.59 15.54 1.09
C ARG A 3 -2.41 14.35 2.03
N ASN A 4 -3.35 14.15 2.94
CA ASN A 4 -3.36 12.93 3.75
C ASN A 4 -3.65 11.79 2.78
N ASN A 5 -2.62 11.06 2.38
CA ASN A 5 -2.76 9.86 1.56
C ASN A 5 -3.64 8.88 2.35
N ALA A 6 -4.72 8.36 1.77
CA ALA A 6 -5.61 7.42 2.46
C ALA A 6 -4.83 6.19 2.97
N LEU A 7 -3.78 5.79 2.24
CA LEU A 7 -2.86 4.72 2.62
C LEU A 7 -2.07 5.03 3.90
N SER A 8 -1.84 6.31 4.23
CA SER A 8 -1.14 6.71 5.46
C SER A 8 -1.97 6.54 6.73
N LEU A 9 -3.30 6.36 6.60
CA LEU A 9 -4.20 6.16 7.73
C LEU A 9 -4.35 4.69 8.12
N LEU A 10 -3.94 3.78 7.25
CA LEU A 10 -4.01 2.34 7.48
C LEU A 10 -2.88 1.91 8.42
N SER A 11 -3.16 0.91 9.25
CA SER A 11 -2.11 0.19 9.98
C SER A 11 -1.22 -0.60 9.02
N ASP A 12 -0.05 -1.02 9.51
CA ASP A 12 0.88 -1.81 8.70
C ASP A 12 0.26 -3.14 8.27
N GLU A 13 -0.50 -3.79 9.16
CA GLU A 13 -1.19 -5.05 8.88
C GLU A 13 -2.26 -4.88 7.78
N GLU A 14 -3.06 -3.82 7.84
CA GLU A 14 -4.05 -3.51 6.80
C GLU A 14 -3.37 -3.25 5.45
N LEU A 15 -2.25 -2.53 5.45
CA LEU A 15 -1.51 -2.20 4.24
C LEU A 15 -0.92 -3.44 3.57
N ILE A 16 -0.34 -4.36 4.36
CA ILE A 16 0.18 -5.64 3.89
C ILE A 16 -0.94 -6.53 3.33
N LYS A 17 -2.08 -6.58 4.03
CA LYS A 17 -3.24 -7.35 3.59
C LYS A 17 -3.78 -6.86 2.25
N ILE A 18 -3.94 -5.54 2.10
CA ILE A 18 -4.41 -4.93 0.86
C ILE A 18 -3.42 -5.18 -0.28
N TYR A 19 -2.11 -5.03 -0.05
CA TYR A 19 -1.08 -5.36 -1.04
C TYR A 19 -1.19 -6.82 -1.51
N THR A 20 -1.29 -7.75 -0.58
CA THR A 20 -1.40 -9.19 -0.88
C THR A 20 -2.66 -9.52 -1.67
N GLN A 21 -3.79 -8.89 -1.30
CA GLN A 21 -5.06 -9.06 -2.02
C GLN A 21 -5.01 -8.44 -3.42
N ALA A 22 -4.42 -7.25 -3.56
CA ALA A 22 -4.27 -6.57 -4.84
C ALA A 22 -3.43 -7.40 -5.83
N MET A 23 -2.31 -7.97 -5.35
CA MET A 23 -1.49 -8.90 -6.12
C MET A 23 -2.27 -10.15 -6.53
N SER A 24 -3.05 -10.73 -5.61
CA SER A 24 -3.81 -11.98 -5.86
C SER A 24 -4.98 -11.78 -6.83
N LEU A 25 -5.52 -10.57 -6.89
CA LEU A 25 -6.62 -10.18 -7.77
C LEU A 25 -6.14 -9.61 -9.10
N GLU A 26 -4.82 -9.53 -9.32
CA GLU A 26 -4.19 -8.91 -10.50
C GLU A 26 -4.79 -7.51 -10.75
N LEU A 27 -4.91 -6.71 -9.68
CA LEU A 27 -5.35 -5.33 -9.80
C LEU A 27 -4.33 -4.49 -10.57
N ASP A 28 -4.78 -3.33 -11.00
CA ASP A 28 -4.00 -2.38 -11.77
C ASP A 28 -2.62 -2.09 -11.13
N ASP A 29 -1.59 -2.11 -11.97
CA ASP A 29 -0.19 -1.96 -11.54
C ASP A 29 0.04 -0.61 -10.84
N ASP A 30 -0.60 0.48 -11.28
CA ASP A 30 -0.46 1.79 -10.65
C ASP A 30 -0.99 1.77 -9.21
N PHE A 31 -2.08 1.02 -8.96
CA PHE A 31 -2.63 0.86 -7.62
C PHE A 31 -1.68 0.06 -6.72
N ILE A 32 -1.09 -1.02 -7.25
CA ILE A 32 -0.12 -1.85 -6.52
C ILE A 32 1.14 -1.03 -6.19
N GLU A 33 1.63 -0.21 -7.13
CA GLU A 33 2.78 0.66 -6.92
C GLU A 33 2.54 1.69 -5.81
N LEU A 34 1.34 2.27 -5.72
CA LEU A 34 1.00 3.21 -4.64
C LEU A 34 1.08 2.56 -3.25
N ILE A 35 0.59 1.32 -3.12
CA ILE A 35 0.66 0.57 -1.86
C ILE A 35 2.11 0.21 -1.54
N LYS A 36 2.86 -0.25 -2.53
CA LYS A 36 4.28 -0.61 -2.40
C LYS A 36 5.12 0.59 -1.97
N ALA A 37 4.89 1.77 -2.56
CA ALA A 37 5.58 2.99 -2.19
C ALA A 37 5.31 3.37 -0.72
N GLU A 38 4.09 3.21 -0.23
CA GLU A 38 3.76 3.47 1.17
C GLU A 38 4.39 2.44 2.12
N LEU A 39 4.46 1.16 1.75
CA LEU A 39 5.15 0.12 2.52
C LEU A 39 6.65 0.41 2.65
N VAL A 40 7.30 0.77 1.53
CA VAL A 40 8.71 1.20 1.51
C VAL A 40 8.91 2.46 2.36
N ARG A 41 8.00 3.44 2.29
CA ARG A 41 8.05 4.66 3.12
C ARG A 41 8.02 4.35 4.61
N ARG A 42 7.37 3.26 5.01
CA ARG A 42 7.28 2.77 6.41
C ARG A 42 8.44 1.84 6.80
N GLY A 43 9.33 1.51 5.87
CA GLY A 43 10.45 0.60 6.11
C GLY A 43 10.06 -0.88 6.10
N ILE A 44 8.90 -1.21 5.52
CA ILE A 44 8.42 -2.60 5.40
C ILE A 44 8.81 -3.11 4.02
N CYS A 45 9.76 -4.05 3.97
CA CYS A 45 10.21 -4.70 2.75
C CYS A 45 9.79 -6.18 2.75
N PHE A 46 9.46 -6.70 1.56
CA PHE A 46 9.06 -8.08 1.29
C PHE A 46 9.95 -8.69 0.23
#